data_AF-A0A1C6IN11-F1
#
_entry.id   AF-A0A1C6IN11-F1
#
_cell.length_a   1.000
_cell.length_b   1.000
_cell.length_c   1.000
_cell.angle_alpha   90.00
_cell.angle_beta   90.00
_cell.angle_gamma   90.00
#
_symmetry.space_group_name_H-M   'P 1'
#
loop_
_entity.id
_entity.type
_entity.pdbx_description
1 polymer ?
#
loop_
_entity_poly.entity_id
_entity_poly.type
_entity_poly.pdbx_seq_one_letter_code
_entity_poly.pdbx_strand_id
1 'polypeptide(L)'
;MKTVCAKDMCAGCMACINMCKKSAITIVDDYKTYNAVIDEVKCVNCGLCEKICPNVKCVEQVNPIFWKEGWALNPEIRSNASSGGIASSIIYSFIRNGGYVASCMLNKGEFVFELTNSTQRAEQFVGSKYVKSNPKTIYIDIERKLQEGKKVLFVGLPCQVAALKNFSRNQDNLYTVDLICHGSPSPELLKMYLKEKSVDIEELEGLNFREKTSFGLRSVGKNNGFPRIVDMYTYAFLKSIDYTENCYSCRYASQSRVSDISLGDSWGSELSEEEKKKGISLVLCQTKKGEELLKKSNVELFDADITRAIQLNHQLEYPSRIPSSRMFFFENLEKGFDFAMKKILPKEYLKNEIKIILSKVGIRR
;
A
#
# COMPACT_ATOMS: atom_id res chain seq x y z
N MET A 1 -26.60 12.12 6.38
CA MET A 1 -25.94 11.17 5.45
C MET A 1 -25.57 9.93 6.23
N LYS A 2 -26.14 8.77 5.90
CA LYS A 2 -25.85 7.49 6.57
C LYS A 2 -24.58 6.88 5.96
N THR A 3 -23.66 6.40 6.81
CA THR A 3 -22.41 5.77 6.38
C THR A 3 -22.31 4.34 6.93
N VAL A 4 -21.54 3.48 6.24
CA VAL A 4 -21.34 2.07 6.63
C VAL A 4 -20.54 1.93 7.94
N CYS A 5 -19.63 2.87 8.20
CA CYS A 5 -18.83 2.94 9.43
C CYS A 5 -18.87 4.37 9.96
N ALA A 6 -18.27 4.59 11.13
CA ALA A 6 -18.09 5.94 11.68
C ALA A 6 -17.55 6.90 10.61
N LYS A 7 -18.09 8.12 10.60
CA LYS A 7 -17.73 9.16 9.63
C LYS A 7 -16.22 9.41 9.69
N ASP A 8 -15.61 9.61 8.53
CA ASP A 8 -14.18 9.91 8.32
C ASP A 8 -13.23 8.76 8.69
N MET A 9 -13.78 7.63 9.15
CA MET A 9 -13.02 6.45 9.54
C MET A 9 -12.98 5.38 8.44
N CYS A 10 -13.52 5.61 7.24
CA CYS A 10 -13.51 4.57 6.20
C CYS A 10 -12.07 4.32 5.71
N ALA A 11 -11.63 3.06 5.73
CA ALA A 11 -10.30 2.70 5.22
C ALA A 11 -10.18 2.82 3.69
N GLY A 12 -11.30 2.87 2.96
CA GLY A 12 -11.30 2.82 1.51
C GLY A 12 -10.94 1.43 0.97
N CYS A 13 -11.48 0.37 1.58
CA CYS A 13 -11.34 -1.00 1.08
C CYS A 13 -12.46 -1.42 0.11
N MET A 14 -13.56 -0.67 0.02
CA MET A 14 -14.69 -0.93 -0.90
C MET A 14 -15.35 -2.33 -0.82
N ALA A 15 -15.02 -3.18 0.16
CA ALA A 15 -15.66 -4.49 0.31
C ALA A 15 -17.19 -4.39 0.51
N CYS A 16 -17.68 -3.28 1.07
CA CYS A 16 -19.10 -2.98 1.22
C CYS A 16 -19.81 -2.81 -0.12
N ILE A 17 -19.13 -2.21 -1.10
CA ILE A 17 -19.66 -2.07 -2.46
C ILE A 17 -19.79 -3.45 -3.10
N ASN A 18 -18.78 -4.31 -2.97
CA ASN A 18 -18.81 -5.68 -3.53
C ASN A 18 -19.91 -6.56 -2.92
N MET A 19 -20.20 -6.38 -1.63
CA MET A 19 -21.23 -7.13 -0.91
C MET A 19 -22.65 -6.62 -1.21
N CYS A 20 -22.81 -5.33 -1.54
CA CYS A 20 -24.12 -4.72 -1.71
C CYS A 20 -24.77 -5.07 -3.07
N LYS A 21 -25.75 -5.97 -3.06
CA LYS A 21 -26.50 -6.37 -4.28
C LYS A 21 -27.48 -5.32 -4.81
N LYS A 22 -27.70 -4.23 -4.07
CA LYS A 22 -28.58 -3.11 -4.48
C LYS A 22 -27.81 -1.90 -5.00
N SER A 23 -26.47 -1.99 -5.06
CA SER A 23 -25.61 -0.87 -5.47
C SER A 23 -25.94 0.41 -4.69
N ALA A 24 -26.24 0.26 -3.39
CA ALA A 24 -26.70 1.32 -2.51
C ALA A 24 -25.53 2.01 -1.78
N ILE A 25 -24.28 1.79 -2.20
CA ILE A 25 -23.10 2.29 -1.49
C ILE A 25 -22.17 2.97 -2.48
N THR A 26 -21.72 4.17 -2.13
CA THR A 26 -20.76 4.97 -2.90
C THR A 26 -19.65 5.45 -1.97
N ILE A 27 -18.40 5.44 -2.45
CA ILE A 27 -17.31 6.11 -1.73
C ILE A 27 -17.31 7.58 -2.11
N VAL A 28 -17.42 8.44 -1.11
CA VAL A 28 -17.14 9.87 -1.22
C VAL A 28 -15.70 10.09 -0.75
N ASP A 29 -14.89 10.66 -1.64
CA ASP A 29 -13.51 11.08 -1.40
C ASP A 29 -13.48 12.61 -1.47
N ASP A 30 -13.10 13.26 -0.36
CA ASP A 30 -12.93 14.71 -0.27
C ASP A 30 -11.45 15.11 -0.10
N TYR A 31 -10.54 14.28 -0.60
CA TYR A 31 -9.08 14.35 -0.44
C TYR A 31 -8.58 14.03 0.98
N LYS A 32 -9.29 14.50 2.00
CA LYS A 32 -8.92 14.37 3.42
C LYS A 32 -9.48 13.08 4.04
N THR A 33 -10.63 12.63 3.59
CA THR A 33 -11.42 11.55 4.18
C THR A 33 -12.02 10.67 3.10
N TYR A 34 -12.27 9.42 3.47
CA TYR A 34 -13.12 8.52 2.70
C TYR A 34 -14.36 8.23 3.53
N ASN A 35 -15.53 8.22 2.88
CA ASN A 35 -16.79 7.86 3.51
C ASN A 35 -17.58 6.92 2.58
N ALA A 36 -17.92 5.73 3.09
CA ALA A 36 -18.81 4.80 2.38
C ALA A 36 -20.27 5.18 2.69
N VAL A 37 -20.86 5.98 1.82
CA VAL A 37 -22.20 6.57 1.98
C VAL A 37 -23.27 5.60 1.48
N ILE A 38 -24.35 5.47 2.25
CA ILE A 38 -25.48 4.59 1.93
C ILE A 38 -26.60 5.43 1.31
N ASP A 39 -27.02 5.03 0.10
CA ASP A 39 -28.25 5.49 -0.53
C ASP A 39 -29.44 4.78 0.13
N GLU A 40 -30.18 5.53 0.96
CA GLU A 40 -31.28 4.98 1.75
C GLU A 40 -32.50 4.57 0.91
N VAL A 41 -32.63 5.09 -0.31
CA VAL A 41 -33.71 4.71 -1.24
C VAL A 41 -33.45 3.32 -1.84
N LYS A 42 -32.19 3.02 -2.17
CA LYS A 42 -31.80 1.70 -2.70
C LYS A 42 -31.57 0.65 -1.60
N CYS A 43 -31.27 1.10 -0.38
CA CYS A 43 -30.92 0.21 0.72
C CYS A 43 -32.12 -0.59 1.23
N VAL A 44 -31.94 -1.90 1.36
CA VAL A 44 -32.94 -2.82 1.95
C VAL A 44 -32.64 -3.17 3.41
N ASN A 45 -31.75 -2.41 4.07
CA ASN A 45 -31.38 -2.55 5.48
C ASN A 45 -30.94 -3.97 5.91
N CYS A 46 -30.23 -4.70 5.06
CA CYS A 46 -29.78 -6.07 5.35
C CYS A 46 -28.56 -6.18 6.30
N GLY A 47 -27.86 -5.06 6.58
CA GLY A 47 -26.70 -5.00 7.47
C GLY A 47 -25.42 -5.69 6.96
N LEU A 48 -25.41 -6.21 5.73
CA LEU A 48 -24.25 -6.96 5.21
C LEU A 48 -23.00 -6.08 5.03
N CYS A 49 -23.17 -4.81 4.67
CA CYS A 49 -22.06 -3.86 4.47
C CYS A 49 -21.28 -3.58 5.76
N GLU A 50 -21.97 -3.49 6.89
CA GLU A 50 -21.38 -3.35 8.22
C GLU A 50 -20.65 -4.63 8.64
N LYS A 51 -21.26 -5.80 8.39
CA LYS A 51 -20.67 -7.11 8.74
C LYS A 51 -19.34 -7.40 8.04
N ILE A 52 -19.11 -6.83 6.86
CA ILE A 52 -17.82 -7.00 6.17
C ILE A 52 -16.81 -5.89 6.49
N CYS A 53 -17.25 -4.81 7.16
CA CYS A 53 -16.45 -3.60 7.25
C CYS A 53 -15.38 -3.81 8.33
N PRO A 54 -14.08 -3.70 8.01
CA PRO A 54 -13.01 -3.93 9.01
C PRO A 54 -13.03 -2.94 10.18
N ASN A 55 -13.68 -1.78 10.01
CA ASN A 55 -13.83 -0.76 11.05
C ASN A 55 -15.11 -0.92 11.89
N VAL A 56 -16.00 -1.84 11.51
CA VAL A 56 -17.18 -2.21 12.30
C VAL A 56 -16.99 -3.60 12.92
N LYS A 57 -16.65 -4.59 12.09
CA LYS A 57 -16.34 -5.95 12.51
C LYS A 57 -14.83 -6.18 12.53
N CYS A 58 -14.27 -6.30 13.73
CA CYS A 58 -12.87 -6.66 13.92
C CYS A 58 -12.59 -8.07 13.40
N VAL A 59 -11.44 -8.22 12.74
CA VAL A 59 -10.82 -9.54 12.53
C VAL A 59 -9.80 -9.78 13.64
N GLU A 60 -9.57 -11.04 13.96
CA GLU A 60 -8.53 -11.43 14.90
C GLU A 60 -7.15 -10.93 14.42
N GLN A 61 -6.39 -10.37 15.36
CA GLN A 61 -4.98 -10.03 15.17
C GLN A 61 -4.16 -10.96 16.04
N VAL A 62 -3.10 -11.55 15.48
CA VAL A 62 -2.24 -12.49 16.21
C VAL A 62 -0.81 -11.96 16.24
N ASN A 63 -0.10 -12.26 17.31
CA ASN A 63 1.31 -11.93 17.41
C ASN A 63 2.14 -12.78 16.44
N PRO A 64 3.20 -12.23 15.82
CA PRO A 64 4.08 -13.03 14.98
C PRO A 64 4.73 -14.17 15.79
N ILE A 65 4.78 -15.36 15.19
CA ILE A 65 5.51 -16.53 15.68
C ILE A 65 7.01 -16.24 15.67
N PHE A 66 7.49 -15.55 14.63
CA PHE A 66 8.87 -15.09 14.53
C PHE A 66 9.00 -13.84 13.65
N TRP A 67 10.15 -13.19 13.79
CA TRP A 67 10.59 -12.03 13.02
C TRP A 67 11.91 -12.37 12.34
N LYS A 68 12.02 -12.06 11.05
CA LYS A 68 13.23 -12.27 10.25
C LYS A 68 13.50 -11.04 9.40
N GLU A 69 14.73 -10.91 8.95
CA GLU A 69 15.10 -10.00 7.87
C GLU A 69 15.79 -10.74 6.74
N GLY A 70 15.72 -10.22 5.52
CA GLY A 70 16.39 -10.86 4.39
C GLY A 70 15.91 -10.43 3.01
N TRP A 71 16.16 -11.30 2.03
CA TRP A 71 15.95 -11.00 0.62
C TRP A 71 15.68 -12.24 -0.23
N ALA A 72 15.21 -12.01 -1.46
CA ALA A 72 15.10 -13.04 -2.48
C ALA A 72 16.50 -13.47 -2.95
N LEU A 73 16.71 -14.79 -3.07
CA LEU A 73 17.96 -15.35 -3.57
C LEU A 73 18.16 -15.12 -5.08
N ASN A 74 17.07 -14.88 -5.82
CA ASN A 74 17.18 -14.47 -7.22
C ASN A 74 17.61 -12.98 -7.30
N PRO A 75 18.78 -12.67 -7.89
CA PRO A 75 19.29 -11.30 -7.94
C PRO A 75 18.41 -10.32 -8.70
N GLU A 76 17.73 -10.76 -9.77
CA GLU A 76 16.85 -9.94 -10.58
C GLU A 76 15.56 -9.57 -9.82
N ILE A 77 15.00 -10.52 -9.06
CA ILE A 77 13.87 -10.24 -8.17
C ILE A 77 14.28 -9.19 -7.14
N ARG A 78 15.44 -9.36 -6.53
CA ARG A 78 15.94 -8.43 -5.52
C ARG A 78 16.22 -7.07 -6.12
N SER A 79 16.90 -6.96 -7.26
CA SER A 79 17.24 -5.67 -7.88
C SER A 79 16.00 -4.86 -8.23
N ASN A 80 14.98 -5.50 -8.79
CA ASN A 80 13.77 -4.83 -9.27
C ASN A 80 12.80 -4.44 -8.13
N ALA A 81 12.98 -5.00 -6.93
CA ALA A 81 12.11 -4.72 -5.79
C ALA A 81 12.46 -3.42 -5.05
N SER A 82 11.44 -2.82 -4.43
CA SER A 82 11.60 -1.65 -3.54
C SER A 82 12.41 -1.93 -2.26
N SER A 83 12.68 -3.20 -1.94
CA SER A 83 13.36 -3.67 -0.73
C SER A 83 14.15 -4.95 -1.05
N GLY A 84 14.10 -5.98 -0.20
CA GLY A 84 14.76 -7.28 -0.44
C GLY A 84 14.03 -8.23 -1.41
N GLY A 85 12.84 -7.89 -1.92
CA GLY A 85 12.16 -8.70 -2.96
C GLY A 85 11.39 -9.92 -2.45
N ILE A 86 11.17 -10.03 -1.15
CA ILE A 86 10.47 -11.18 -0.53
C ILE A 86 9.03 -11.32 -1.05
N ALA A 87 8.28 -10.22 -1.18
CA ALA A 87 6.91 -10.25 -1.70
C ALA A 87 6.84 -10.88 -3.11
N SER A 88 7.71 -10.43 -4.02
CA SER A 88 7.79 -10.97 -5.38
C SER A 88 8.20 -12.44 -5.40
N SER A 89 9.14 -12.84 -4.53
CA SER A 89 9.56 -14.23 -4.42
C SER A 89 8.43 -15.16 -3.96
N ILE A 90 7.64 -14.71 -2.97
CA ILE A 90 6.43 -15.40 -2.53
C ILE A 90 5.41 -15.50 -3.67
N ILE A 91 5.12 -14.39 -4.34
CA ILE A 91 4.15 -14.31 -5.44
C ILE A 91 4.52 -15.31 -6.56
N TYR A 92 5.77 -15.27 -7.04
CA TYR A 92 6.20 -16.14 -8.13
C TYR A 92 6.22 -17.61 -7.73
N SER A 93 6.67 -17.93 -6.51
CA SER A 93 6.62 -19.30 -6.02
C SER A 93 5.17 -19.79 -5.90
N PHE A 94 4.26 -18.97 -5.38
CA PHE A 94 2.85 -19.34 -5.22
C PHE A 94 2.19 -19.65 -6.58
N ILE A 95 2.46 -18.82 -7.59
CA ILE A 95 1.98 -19.04 -8.96
C ILE A 95 2.56 -20.33 -9.56
N ARG A 96 3.88 -20.55 -9.43
CA ARG A 96 4.54 -21.77 -9.95
C ARG A 96 4.02 -23.05 -9.30
N ASN A 97 3.48 -22.95 -8.09
CA ASN A 97 2.80 -24.06 -7.39
C ASN A 97 1.29 -24.17 -7.75
N GLY A 98 0.85 -23.52 -8.82
CA GLY A 98 -0.52 -23.61 -9.35
C GLY A 98 -1.55 -22.71 -8.66
N GLY A 99 -1.11 -21.81 -7.78
CA GLY A 99 -1.97 -20.85 -7.09
C GLY A 99 -2.28 -19.59 -7.92
N TYR A 100 -3.30 -18.85 -7.49
CA TYR A 100 -3.62 -17.53 -8.02
C TYR A 100 -3.16 -16.44 -7.04
N VAL A 101 -2.75 -15.29 -7.56
CA VAL A 101 -2.32 -14.14 -6.76
C VAL A 101 -3.17 -12.93 -7.10
N ALA A 102 -3.66 -12.25 -6.07
CA ALA A 102 -4.30 -10.95 -6.17
C ALA A 102 -3.41 -9.87 -5.52
N SER A 103 -3.03 -8.85 -6.29
CA SER A 103 -2.24 -7.72 -5.79
C SER A 103 -2.50 -6.46 -6.62
N CYS A 104 -1.93 -5.34 -6.17
CA CYS A 104 -2.16 -4.03 -6.76
C CYS A 104 -1.17 -3.71 -7.89
N MET A 105 -1.71 -3.20 -9.01
CA MET A 105 -0.98 -2.66 -10.16
C MET A 105 -1.56 -1.30 -10.58
N LEU A 106 -0.78 -0.52 -11.34
CA LEU A 106 -1.32 0.62 -12.07
C LEU A 106 -1.96 0.14 -13.37
N ASN A 107 -3.19 0.54 -13.66
CA ASN A 107 -3.89 0.25 -14.90
C ASN A 107 -4.68 1.48 -15.34
N LYS A 108 -4.34 2.09 -16.48
CA LYS A 108 -5.05 3.24 -17.06
C LYS A 108 -5.32 4.34 -16.02
N GLY A 109 -4.27 4.78 -15.32
CA GLY A 109 -4.39 5.84 -14.33
C GLY A 109 -4.94 5.46 -12.95
N GLU A 110 -5.37 4.20 -12.76
CA GLU A 110 -5.91 3.74 -11.49
C GLU A 110 -5.05 2.63 -10.85
N PHE A 111 -4.88 2.70 -9.53
CA PHE A 111 -4.22 1.65 -8.75
C PHE A 111 -5.23 0.55 -8.41
N VAL A 112 -5.41 -0.41 -9.32
CA VAL A 112 -6.41 -1.48 -9.19
C VAL A 112 -5.80 -2.77 -8.65
N PHE A 113 -6.64 -3.68 -8.16
CA PHE A 113 -6.24 -5.05 -7.90
C PHE A 113 -6.54 -5.94 -9.10
N GLU A 114 -5.64 -6.87 -9.38
CA GLU A 114 -5.81 -7.89 -10.41
C GLU A 114 -5.53 -9.27 -9.83
N LEU A 115 -6.32 -10.26 -10.25
CA LEU A 115 -6.14 -11.68 -9.92
C LEU A 115 -5.51 -12.40 -11.12
N THR A 116 -4.37 -13.05 -10.92
CA THR A 116 -3.63 -13.73 -11.99
C THR A 116 -2.94 -15.00 -11.52
N ASN A 117 -2.69 -15.93 -12.45
CA ASN A 117 -1.81 -17.08 -12.29
C ASN A 117 -0.64 -17.04 -13.30
N SER A 118 -0.33 -15.87 -13.87
CA SER A 118 0.81 -15.65 -14.75
C SER A 118 1.90 -14.90 -14.01
N THR A 119 3.13 -15.44 -14.01
CA THR A 119 4.29 -14.76 -13.43
C THR A 119 4.63 -13.48 -14.19
N GLN A 120 4.47 -13.49 -15.52
CA GLN A 120 4.69 -12.33 -16.39
C GLN A 120 3.73 -11.20 -16.02
N ARG A 121 2.45 -11.52 -15.80
CA ARG A 121 1.49 -10.52 -15.37
C ARG A 121 1.79 -9.99 -13.97
N ALA A 122 2.23 -10.87 -13.07
CA ALA A 122 2.58 -10.52 -11.70
C ALA A 122 3.80 -9.58 -11.56
N GLU A 123 4.63 -9.43 -12.60
CA GLU A 123 5.70 -8.41 -12.64
C GLU A 123 5.17 -6.99 -12.44
N GLN A 124 3.91 -6.73 -12.84
CA GLN A 124 3.26 -5.42 -12.67
C GLN A 124 2.85 -5.13 -11.22
N PHE A 125 2.93 -6.11 -10.33
CA PHE A 125 2.66 -5.94 -8.90
C PHE A 125 3.84 -5.37 -8.13
N VAL A 126 5.05 -5.43 -8.71
CA VAL A 126 6.29 -4.97 -8.08
C VAL A 126 6.21 -3.47 -7.79
N GLY A 127 6.93 -3.06 -6.75
CA GLY A 127 7.05 -1.65 -6.37
C GLY A 127 6.01 -1.19 -5.34
N SER A 128 6.47 -0.32 -4.45
CA SER A 128 5.60 0.37 -3.47
C SER A 128 4.71 1.40 -4.16
N LYS A 129 3.46 1.50 -3.70
CA LYS A 129 2.43 2.40 -4.26
C LYS A 129 1.89 3.27 -3.11
N TYR A 130 2.29 4.54 -3.07
CA TYR A 130 1.99 5.44 -1.94
C TYR A 130 0.70 6.22 -2.16
N VAL A 131 -0.38 5.48 -2.36
CA VAL A 131 -1.69 5.99 -2.75
C VAL A 131 -2.74 4.92 -2.46
N LYS A 132 -3.98 5.32 -2.15
CA LYS A 132 -5.07 4.36 -2.02
C LYS A 132 -5.32 3.63 -3.33
N SER A 133 -5.44 2.31 -3.24
CA SER A 133 -5.86 1.46 -4.34
C SER A 133 -7.37 1.29 -4.38
N ASN A 134 -7.89 0.97 -5.56
CA ASN A 134 -9.28 0.65 -5.84
C ASN A 134 -9.42 -0.86 -6.05
N PRO A 135 -9.95 -1.62 -5.08
CA PRO A 135 -10.10 -3.06 -5.21
C PRO A 135 -11.07 -3.51 -6.30
N LYS A 136 -11.87 -2.60 -6.89
CA LYS A 136 -12.88 -2.91 -7.93
C LYS A 136 -13.72 -4.13 -7.53
N THR A 137 -13.61 -5.27 -8.22
CA THR A 137 -14.35 -6.51 -7.96
C THR A 137 -13.52 -7.60 -7.29
N ILE A 138 -12.28 -7.31 -6.88
CA ILE A 138 -11.29 -8.34 -6.54
C ILE A 138 -11.76 -9.30 -5.44
N TYR A 139 -12.53 -8.82 -4.46
CA TYR A 139 -13.03 -9.69 -3.38
C TYR A 139 -14.01 -10.74 -3.91
N ILE A 140 -14.85 -10.37 -4.89
CA ILE A 140 -15.77 -11.30 -5.58
C ILE A 140 -14.97 -12.30 -6.41
N ASP A 141 -13.94 -11.82 -7.13
CA ASP A 141 -13.11 -12.67 -7.99
C ASP A 141 -12.31 -13.70 -7.19
N ILE A 142 -11.78 -13.30 -6.03
CA ILE A 142 -11.11 -14.19 -5.08
C ILE A 142 -12.07 -15.24 -4.54
N GLU A 143 -13.25 -14.84 -4.05
CA GLU A 143 -14.24 -15.77 -3.49
C GLU A 143 -14.66 -16.81 -4.53
N ARG A 144 -14.86 -16.41 -5.80
CA ARG A 144 -15.14 -17.34 -6.89
C ARG A 144 -14.03 -18.39 -7.07
N LYS A 145 -12.76 -17.98 -7.07
CA LYS A 145 -11.63 -18.93 -7.18
C LYS A 145 -11.50 -19.85 -5.97
N LEU A 146 -11.78 -19.35 -4.78
CA LEU A 146 -11.80 -20.18 -3.57
C LEU A 146 -12.91 -21.23 -3.62
N GLN A 147 -14.09 -20.90 -4.17
CA GLN A 147 -15.21 -21.82 -4.39
C GLN A 147 -14.90 -22.89 -5.45
N GLU A 148 -14.07 -22.57 -6.45
CA GLU A 148 -13.50 -23.54 -7.39
C GLU A 148 -12.43 -24.47 -6.76
N GLY A 149 -12.18 -24.35 -5.44
CA GLY A 149 -11.17 -25.11 -4.73
C GLY A 149 -9.73 -24.68 -5.01
N LYS A 150 -9.52 -23.50 -5.63
CA LYS A 150 -8.18 -22.98 -5.93
C LYS A 150 -7.58 -22.29 -4.72
N LYS A 151 -6.26 -22.41 -4.57
CA LYS A 151 -5.49 -21.62 -3.61
C LYS A 151 -5.30 -20.20 -4.14
N VAL A 152 -5.55 -19.20 -3.29
CA VAL A 152 -5.41 -17.79 -3.65
C VAL A 152 -4.54 -17.09 -2.61
N LEU A 153 -3.53 -16.35 -3.06
CA LEU A 153 -2.72 -15.45 -2.25
C LEU A 153 -3.18 -14.01 -2.50
N PHE A 154 -3.54 -13.29 -1.45
CA PHE A 154 -3.83 -11.86 -1.51
C PHE A 154 -2.68 -11.06 -0.88
N VAL A 155 -2.14 -10.09 -1.62
CA VAL A 155 -1.09 -9.19 -1.15
C VAL A 155 -1.63 -7.76 -1.14
N GLY A 156 -1.73 -7.13 0.03
CA GLY A 156 -2.33 -5.81 0.15
C GLY A 156 -2.02 -5.10 1.47
N LEU A 157 -2.83 -4.09 1.81
CA LEU A 157 -2.72 -3.42 3.12
C LEU A 157 -3.48 -4.19 4.21
N PRO A 158 -3.12 -4.01 5.50
CA PRO A 158 -3.77 -4.74 6.60
C PRO A 158 -5.29 -4.54 6.64
N CYS A 159 -5.76 -3.31 6.38
CA CYS A 159 -7.19 -3.01 6.31
C CYS A 159 -7.90 -3.72 5.14
N GLN A 160 -7.20 -3.99 4.04
CA GLN A 160 -7.73 -4.73 2.89
C GLN A 160 -7.73 -6.23 3.14
N VAL A 161 -6.69 -6.76 3.79
CA VAL A 161 -6.66 -8.17 4.27
C VAL A 161 -7.79 -8.42 5.25
N ALA A 162 -8.00 -7.53 6.22
CA ALA A 162 -9.10 -7.62 7.17
C ALA A 162 -10.48 -7.60 6.48
N ALA A 163 -10.66 -6.73 5.48
CA ALA A 163 -11.86 -6.70 4.67
C ALA A 163 -12.09 -8.02 3.92
N LEU A 164 -11.05 -8.58 3.29
CA LEU A 164 -11.13 -9.87 2.58
C LEU A 164 -11.43 -11.03 3.54
N LYS A 165 -10.81 -11.06 4.72
CA LYS A 165 -11.08 -12.09 5.75
C LYS A 165 -12.54 -12.05 6.21
N ASN A 166 -13.12 -10.86 6.36
CA ASN A 166 -14.54 -10.72 6.66
C ASN A 166 -15.46 -11.06 5.47
N PHE A 167 -14.97 -10.89 4.24
CA PHE A 167 -15.72 -11.15 3.01
C PHE A 167 -15.76 -12.65 2.65
N SER A 168 -14.61 -13.32 2.74
CA SER A 168 -14.42 -14.71 2.32
C SER A 168 -14.92 -15.71 3.36
N ARG A 169 -15.56 -16.78 2.90
CA ARG A 169 -15.99 -17.89 3.76
C ARG A 169 -14.93 -18.99 3.87
N ASN A 170 -14.13 -19.20 2.82
CA ASN A 170 -13.09 -20.22 2.79
C ASN A 170 -11.73 -19.62 3.18
N GLN A 171 -11.33 -19.86 4.43
CA GLN A 171 -10.06 -19.37 4.97
C GLN A 171 -8.90 -20.34 4.79
N ASP A 172 -9.17 -21.60 4.44
CA ASP A 172 -8.15 -22.65 4.32
C ASP A 172 -7.32 -22.47 3.04
N ASN A 173 -8.00 -22.19 1.93
CA ASN A 173 -7.34 -21.95 0.63
C ASN A 173 -6.91 -20.49 0.40
N LEU A 174 -7.25 -19.59 1.32
CA LEU A 174 -6.88 -18.18 1.27
C LEU A 174 -5.57 -17.95 2.04
N TYR A 175 -4.55 -17.48 1.34
CA TYR A 175 -3.27 -17.06 1.88
C TYR A 175 -3.19 -15.53 1.84
N THR A 176 -2.57 -14.91 2.83
CA THR A 176 -2.56 -13.45 2.97
C THR A 176 -1.19 -12.91 3.33
N VAL A 177 -0.76 -11.88 2.60
CA VAL A 177 0.41 -11.06 2.92
C VAL A 177 -0.06 -9.62 3.07
N ASP A 178 0.25 -8.98 4.21
CA ASP A 178 0.07 -7.54 4.36
C ASP A 178 1.41 -6.78 4.41
N LEU A 179 1.33 -5.46 4.24
CA LEU A 179 2.48 -4.57 4.31
C LEU A 179 2.45 -3.73 5.59
N ILE A 180 3.63 -3.51 6.19
CA ILE A 180 3.82 -2.46 7.19
C ILE A 180 3.51 -1.13 6.51
N CYS A 181 2.47 -0.45 7.00
CA CYS A 181 1.84 0.67 6.30
C CYS A 181 1.83 1.91 7.16
N HIS A 182 2.33 3.02 6.62
CA HIS A 182 2.34 4.35 7.27
C HIS A 182 0.99 5.05 7.18
N GLY A 183 0.37 4.98 6.00
CA GLY A 183 -0.86 5.65 5.65
C GLY A 183 -1.07 5.60 4.14
N SER A 184 -2.21 6.10 3.67
CA SER A 184 -2.54 6.09 2.25
C SER A 184 -3.30 7.36 1.87
N PRO A 185 -2.73 8.22 1.00
CA PRO A 185 -3.40 9.40 0.46
C PRO A 185 -4.53 9.06 -0.51
N SER A 186 -5.45 10.02 -0.71
CA SER A 186 -6.40 9.99 -1.82
C SER A 186 -5.66 9.95 -3.18
N PRO A 187 -6.11 9.14 -4.16
CA PRO A 187 -5.57 9.13 -5.51
C PRO A 187 -5.78 10.47 -6.24
N GLU A 188 -6.77 11.27 -5.82
CA GLU A 188 -7.04 12.56 -6.44
C GLU A 188 -5.94 13.58 -6.11
N LEU A 189 -5.26 13.44 -4.96
CA LEU A 189 -4.07 14.25 -4.64
C LEU A 189 -2.90 13.94 -5.57
N LEU A 190 -2.67 12.65 -5.89
CA LEU A 190 -1.65 12.25 -6.84
C LEU A 190 -1.98 12.74 -8.25
N LYS A 191 -3.23 12.60 -8.69
CA LYS A 191 -3.69 13.12 -9.99
C LYS A 191 -3.49 14.63 -10.10
N MET A 192 -3.86 15.38 -9.06
CA MET A 192 -3.63 16.82 -8.99
C MET A 192 -2.14 17.15 -9.15
N TYR A 193 -1.29 16.47 -8.39
CA TYR A 193 0.16 16.65 -8.46
C TYR A 193 0.73 16.35 -9.86
N LEU A 194 0.37 15.21 -10.45
CA LEU A 194 0.86 14.80 -11.77
C LEU A 194 0.39 15.78 -12.86
N LYS A 195 -0.86 16.25 -12.78
CA LYS A 195 -1.40 17.25 -13.70
C LYS A 195 -0.63 18.56 -13.66
N GLU A 196 -0.20 19.02 -12.47
CA GLU A 196 0.67 20.21 -12.32
C GLU A 196 2.06 20.02 -12.96
N LYS A 197 2.49 18.77 -13.17
CA LYS A 197 3.72 18.42 -13.87
C LYS A 197 3.51 18.10 -15.35
N SER A 198 2.32 18.37 -15.87
CA SER A 198 1.94 18.03 -17.25
C SER A 198 2.11 16.53 -17.55
N VAL A 199 1.89 15.68 -16.54
CA VAL A 199 1.92 14.22 -16.68
C VAL A 199 0.49 13.70 -16.57
N ASP A 200 0.01 13.08 -17.64
CA ASP A 200 -1.23 12.32 -17.61
C ASP A 200 -0.97 10.91 -17.08
N ILE A 201 -1.62 10.55 -15.97
CA ILE A 201 -1.46 9.24 -15.33
C ILE A 201 -2.09 8.12 -16.16
N GLU A 202 -3.06 8.42 -17.03
CA GLU A 202 -3.71 7.42 -17.89
C GLU A 202 -2.77 6.93 -19.00
N GLU A 203 -1.80 7.76 -19.41
CA GLU A 203 -0.79 7.44 -20.40
C GLU A 203 0.46 6.75 -19.82
N LEU A 204 0.51 6.51 -18.51
CA LEU A 204 1.64 5.86 -17.87
C LEU A 204 1.53 4.34 -17.94
N GLU A 205 2.58 3.70 -18.46
CA GLU A 205 2.75 2.24 -18.38
C GLU A 205 3.00 1.77 -16.94
N GLY A 206 3.63 2.62 -16.13
CA GLY A 206 3.94 2.34 -14.72
C GLY A 206 4.42 3.59 -13.98
N LEU A 207 4.28 3.58 -12.66
CA LEU A 207 4.73 4.65 -11.78
C LEU A 207 5.45 4.05 -10.56
N ASN A 208 6.74 4.36 -10.43
CA ASN A 208 7.55 4.00 -9.28
C ASN A 208 7.59 5.17 -8.31
N PHE A 209 7.38 4.89 -7.02
CA PHE A 209 7.45 5.90 -5.95
C PHE A 209 8.81 5.95 -5.26
N ARG A 210 9.61 4.89 -5.41
CA ARG A 210 10.99 4.82 -4.95
C ARG A 210 11.77 3.72 -5.66
N GLU A 211 13.09 3.87 -5.66
CA GLU A 211 14.05 2.81 -5.98
C GLU A 211 14.96 2.62 -4.77
N LYS A 212 14.81 1.50 -4.07
CA LYS A 212 15.50 1.25 -2.80
C LYS A 212 15.26 2.39 -1.81
N THR A 213 16.32 3.02 -1.33
CA THR A 213 16.27 4.17 -0.40
C THR A 213 16.12 5.52 -1.11
N SER A 214 16.06 5.53 -2.46
CA SER A 214 15.88 6.73 -3.26
C SER A 214 14.40 6.97 -3.55
N PHE A 215 13.79 7.86 -2.77
CA PHE A 215 12.39 8.25 -2.88
C PHE A 215 12.15 9.28 -3.98
N GLY A 216 11.07 9.12 -4.74
CA GLY A 216 10.63 10.05 -5.76
C GLY A 216 9.87 9.36 -6.90
N LEU A 217 8.88 10.06 -7.46
CA LEU A 217 8.04 9.59 -8.57
C LEU A 217 8.85 9.43 -9.85
N ARG A 218 8.65 8.31 -10.56
CA ARG A 218 9.29 8.00 -11.84
C ARG A 218 8.35 7.19 -12.72
N SER A 219 8.14 7.64 -13.95
CA SER A 219 7.43 6.87 -14.97
C SER A 219 8.29 5.70 -15.47
N VAL A 220 7.66 4.55 -15.68
CA VAL A 220 8.25 3.43 -16.41
C VAL A 220 8.19 3.74 -17.92
N GLY A 221 9.25 3.40 -18.67
CA GLY A 221 9.28 3.49 -20.13
C GLY A 221 9.44 4.90 -20.72
N LYS A 222 9.04 5.96 -20.03
CA LYS A 222 9.25 7.36 -20.46
C LYS A 222 10.17 8.12 -19.51
N ASN A 223 11.11 8.88 -20.04
CA ASN A 223 11.90 9.83 -19.27
C ASN A 223 11.14 11.16 -19.19
N ASN A 224 10.04 11.21 -18.42
CA ASN A 224 9.14 12.37 -18.30
C ASN A 224 9.75 13.55 -17.52
N GLY A 225 11.08 13.65 -17.42
CA GLY A 225 11.74 14.77 -16.75
C GLY A 225 11.54 14.81 -15.24
N PHE A 226 11.08 13.74 -14.59
CA PHE A 226 11.10 13.64 -13.13
C PHE A 226 12.56 13.65 -12.65
N PRO A 227 13.00 14.67 -11.91
CA PRO A 227 14.37 14.74 -11.41
C PRO A 227 14.60 13.59 -10.41
N ARG A 228 15.84 13.08 -10.31
CA ARG A 228 16.24 12.05 -9.32
C ARG A 228 16.33 12.62 -7.90
N ILE A 229 15.28 13.28 -7.45
CA ILE A 229 15.13 13.88 -6.13
C ILE A 229 13.75 13.54 -5.58
N VAL A 230 13.57 13.76 -4.28
CA VAL A 230 12.27 13.61 -3.63
C VAL A 230 11.34 14.73 -4.13
N ASP A 231 10.29 14.35 -4.84
CA ASP A 231 9.25 15.26 -5.31
C ASP A 231 8.30 15.66 -4.16
N MET A 232 7.47 16.69 -4.37
CA MET A 232 6.62 17.23 -3.30
C MET A 232 5.49 16.28 -2.87
N TYR A 233 4.99 15.43 -3.77
CA TYR A 233 4.02 14.39 -3.41
C TYR A 233 4.67 13.36 -2.49
N THR A 234 5.82 12.82 -2.89
CA THR A 234 6.57 11.88 -2.06
C THR A 234 7.00 12.52 -0.73
N TYR A 235 7.33 13.80 -0.72
CA TYR A 235 7.64 14.54 0.50
C TYR A 235 6.42 14.63 1.43
N ALA A 236 5.24 14.96 0.91
CA ALA A 236 4.00 15.01 1.66
C ALA A 236 3.70 13.65 2.31
N PHE A 237 3.84 12.57 1.54
CA PHE A 237 3.68 11.20 2.03
C PHE A 237 4.67 10.86 3.14
N LEU A 238 5.96 11.14 2.97
CA LEU A 238 7.00 10.85 3.97
C LEU A 238 6.84 11.66 5.26
N LYS A 239 6.19 12.82 5.19
CA LYS A 239 5.85 13.64 6.35
C LYS A 239 4.45 13.40 6.89
N SER A 240 3.73 12.42 6.34
CA SER A 240 2.36 12.07 6.73
C SER A 240 1.40 13.27 6.65
N ILE A 241 1.59 14.16 5.67
CA ILE A 241 0.76 15.37 5.49
C ILE A 241 -0.55 15.03 4.78
N ASP A 242 -0.47 14.15 3.79
CA ASP A 242 -1.52 13.89 2.79
C ASP A 242 -2.30 12.59 3.05
N TYR A 243 -2.11 11.93 4.20
CA TYR A 243 -2.88 10.72 4.51
C TYR A 243 -4.35 11.04 4.74
N THR A 244 -5.22 10.08 4.46
CA THR A 244 -6.64 10.20 4.85
C THR A 244 -6.81 10.07 6.35
N GLU A 245 -7.84 10.73 6.90
CA GLU A 245 -8.05 10.89 8.35
C GLU A 245 -7.98 9.56 9.13
N ASN A 246 -8.65 8.53 8.62
CA ASN A 246 -8.68 7.19 9.22
C ASN A 246 -7.28 6.57 9.45
N CYS A 247 -6.25 6.99 8.71
CA CYS A 247 -4.90 6.45 8.82
C CYS A 247 -4.19 6.91 10.10
N TYR A 248 -4.52 8.10 10.63
CA TYR A 248 -3.93 8.62 11.88
C TYR A 248 -4.46 7.93 13.15
N SER A 249 -5.50 7.12 12.99
CA SER A 249 -6.11 6.30 14.04
C SER A 249 -6.23 4.84 13.61
N CYS A 250 -5.32 4.38 12.73
CA CYS A 250 -5.37 3.05 12.14
C CYS A 250 -5.13 1.97 13.21
N ARG A 251 -6.12 1.12 13.44
CA ARG A 251 -6.03 0.01 14.41
C ARG A 251 -5.11 -1.14 14.00
N TYR A 252 -4.57 -1.10 12.78
CA TYR A 252 -3.62 -2.09 12.26
C TYR A 252 -2.18 -1.59 12.33
N ALA A 253 -1.97 -0.38 12.89
CA ALA A 253 -0.66 0.07 13.29
C ALA A 253 -0.34 -0.55 14.67
N SER A 254 0.01 -1.83 14.65
CA SER A 254 0.18 -2.72 15.81
C SER A 254 1.14 -3.86 15.44
N GLN A 255 1.75 -4.46 16.48
CA GLN A 255 2.64 -5.61 16.36
C GLN A 255 1.85 -6.87 16.03
N SER A 256 0.64 -7.00 16.58
CA SER A 256 -0.29 -8.05 16.21
C SER A 256 -0.82 -7.78 14.79
N ARG A 257 -0.81 -8.80 13.95
CA ARG A 257 -1.09 -8.67 12.51
C ARG A 257 -2.29 -9.50 12.11
N VAL A 258 -2.90 -9.14 10.98
CA VAL A 258 -4.10 -9.80 10.45
C VAL A 258 -3.79 -10.78 9.33
N SER A 259 -2.60 -10.75 8.75
CA SER A 259 -2.18 -11.62 7.64
C SER A 259 -1.51 -12.91 8.11
N ASP A 260 -1.12 -13.76 7.17
CA ASP A 260 -0.22 -14.90 7.43
C ASP A 260 1.26 -14.45 7.51
N ILE A 261 1.61 -13.44 6.70
CA ILE A 261 2.91 -12.74 6.74
C ILE A 261 2.69 -11.24 6.63
N SER A 262 3.40 -10.44 7.41
CA SER A 262 3.55 -9.00 7.20
C SER A 262 4.96 -8.69 6.71
N LEU A 263 5.07 -7.85 5.68
CA LEU A 263 6.35 -7.44 5.10
C LEU A 263 6.58 -5.94 5.24
N GLY A 264 7.82 -5.55 5.47
CA GLY A 264 8.25 -4.14 5.46
C GLY A 264 9.72 -4.01 5.11
N ASP A 265 10.26 -2.82 5.34
CA ASP A 265 11.68 -2.54 5.14
C ASP A 265 12.45 -2.78 6.46
N SER A 266 13.57 -3.49 6.40
CA SER A 266 14.44 -3.65 7.58
C SER A 266 15.36 -2.43 7.75
N TRP A 267 14.76 -1.28 8.08
CA TRP A 267 15.49 -0.03 8.33
C TRP A 267 16.52 -0.17 9.46
N GLY A 268 16.30 -1.10 10.39
CA GLY A 268 17.14 -1.35 11.56
C GLY A 268 18.24 -2.37 11.39
N SER A 269 18.35 -3.01 10.22
CA SER A 269 19.38 -4.02 9.91
C SER A 269 20.78 -3.56 10.33
N GLU A 270 21.55 -4.48 10.91
CA GLU A 270 22.95 -4.25 11.29
C GLU A 270 23.95 -4.77 10.25
N LEU A 271 23.45 -5.37 9.16
CA LEU A 271 24.25 -5.74 8.00
C LEU A 271 24.96 -4.53 7.37
N SER A 272 25.97 -4.82 6.52
CA SER A 272 26.82 -3.80 5.91
C SER A 272 26.03 -2.77 5.11
N GLU A 273 26.56 -1.56 4.99
CA GLU A 273 25.96 -0.50 4.17
C GLU A 273 25.86 -0.87 2.68
N GLU A 274 26.76 -1.73 2.20
CA GLU A 274 26.67 -2.29 0.84
C GLU A 274 25.42 -3.17 0.69
N GLU A 275 25.11 -3.97 1.71
CA GLU A 275 23.97 -4.88 1.69
C GLU A 275 22.65 -4.13 1.85
N LYS A 276 22.62 -3.12 2.72
CA LYS A 276 21.47 -2.22 2.86
C LYS A 276 21.10 -1.53 1.55
N LYS A 277 22.10 -1.12 0.75
CA LYS A 277 21.87 -0.52 -0.58
C LYS A 277 21.17 -1.46 -1.56
N LYS A 278 21.35 -2.77 -1.43
CA LYS A 278 20.67 -3.80 -2.24
C LYS A 278 19.22 -4.04 -1.77
N GLY A 279 18.87 -3.55 -0.59
CA GLY A 279 17.54 -3.67 0.02
C GLY A 279 17.40 -4.94 0.86
N ILE A 280 16.80 -4.79 2.04
CA ILE A 280 16.58 -5.84 3.04
C ILE A 280 15.15 -5.69 3.53
N SER A 281 14.36 -6.76 3.41
CA SER A 281 12.97 -6.75 3.86
C SER A 281 12.91 -7.26 5.30
N LEU A 282 12.01 -6.67 6.10
CA LEU A 282 11.58 -7.21 7.37
C LEU A 282 10.39 -8.16 7.13
N VAL A 283 10.36 -9.29 7.83
CA VAL A 283 9.36 -10.35 7.72
C VAL A 283 8.82 -10.69 9.10
N LEU A 284 7.51 -10.53 9.28
CA LEU A 284 6.79 -11.00 10.47
C LEU A 284 5.91 -12.17 10.03
N CYS A 285 6.12 -13.36 10.59
CA CYS A 285 5.30 -14.54 10.25
C CYS A 285 4.28 -14.82 11.35
N GLN A 286 2.99 -14.79 11.02
CA GLN A 286 1.90 -14.95 12.00
C GLN A 286 1.38 -16.38 12.13
N THR A 287 1.40 -17.14 11.04
CA THR A 287 0.67 -18.41 10.96
C THR A 287 1.53 -19.50 10.32
N LYS A 288 1.10 -20.77 10.46
CA LYS A 288 1.70 -21.90 9.76
C LYS A 288 1.60 -21.80 8.23
N LYS A 289 0.55 -21.15 7.70
CA LYS A 289 0.47 -20.81 6.27
C LYS A 289 1.57 -19.83 5.86
N GLY A 290 1.89 -18.86 6.73
CA GLY A 290 3.02 -17.96 6.51
C GLY A 290 4.36 -18.70 6.48
N GLU A 291 4.57 -19.63 7.41
CA GLU A 291 5.77 -20.48 7.40
C GLU A 291 5.88 -21.30 6.11
N GLU A 292 4.76 -21.87 5.64
CA GLU A 292 4.69 -22.61 4.39
C GLU A 292 5.09 -21.74 3.19
N LEU A 293 4.55 -20.51 3.12
CA LEU A 293 4.89 -19.55 2.06
C LEU A 293 6.39 -19.26 2.06
N LEU A 294 6.98 -18.89 3.19
CA LEU A 294 8.41 -18.53 3.28
C LEU A 294 9.31 -19.70 2.88
N LYS A 295 9.04 -20.92 3.37
CA LYS A 295 9.82 -22.13 3.03
C LYS A 295 9.85 -22.42 1.53
N LYS A 296 8.79 -22.10 0.81
CA LYS A 296 8.68 -22.31 -0.65
C LYS A 296 9.24 -21.16 -1.48
N SER A 297 9.62 -20.03 -0.87
CA SER A 297 9.83 -18.77 -1.60
C SER A 297 11.26 -18.50 -2.05
N ASN A 298 12.21 -19.43 -1.90
CA ASN A 298 13.62 -19.25 -2.28
C ASN A 298 14.20 -17.90 -1.80
N VAL A 299 14.08 -17.67 -0.49
CA VAL A 299 14.54 -16.46 0.21
C VAL A 299 15.62 -16.83 1.21
N GLU A 300 16.52 -15.89 1.46
CA GLU A 300 17.49 -15.95 2.54
C GLU A 300 16.97 -15.13 3.71
N LEU A 301 16.93 -15.71 4.90
CA LEU A 301 16.34 -15.11 6.09
C LEU A 301 17.25 -15.27 7.30
N PHE A 302 17.44 -14.18 8.04
CA PHE A 302 18.23 -14.09 9.25
C PHE A 302 17.34 -13.61 10.40
N ASP A 303 17.77 -13.83 11.65
CA ASP A 303 17.10 -13.23 12.79
C ASP A 303 17.16 -11.71 12.72
N ALA A 304 16.00 -11.06 12.89
CA ALA A 304 15.92 -9.61 12.98
C ALA A 304 16.07 -9.18 14.44
N ASP A 305 16.77 -8.08 14.68
CA ASP A 305 16.68 -7.36 15.96
C ASP A 305 15.28 -6.74 16.06
N ILE A 306 14.42 -7.38 16.87
CA ILE A 306 13.02 -6.98 17.05
C ILE A 306 12.92 -5.56 17.62
N THR A 307 13.80 -5.19 18.55
CA THR A 307 13.77 -3.87 19.20
C THR A 307 14.05 -2.78 18.18
N ARG A 308 15.10 -2.94 17.37
CA ARG A 308 15.46 -2.00 16.30
C ARG A 308 14.42 -1.98 15.18
N ALA A 309 13.90 -3.15 14.80
CA ALA A 309 12.87 -3.28 13.79
C ALA A 309 11.62 -2.47 14.17
N ILE A 310 11.18 -2.55 15.43
CA ILE A 310 10.06 -1.77 15.96
C ILE A 310 10.41 -0.28 16.02
N GLN A 311 11.56 0.08 16.60
CA GLN A 311 11.98 1.48 16.75
C GLN A 311 12.02 2.23 15.41
N LEU A 312 12.44 1.56 14.34
CA LEU A 312 12.58 2.14 13.01
C LEU A 312 11.39 1.88 12.09
N ASN A 313 10.38 1.13 12.55
CA ASN A 313 9.08 0.97 11.91
C ASN A 313 7.96 1.24 12.94
N HIS A 314 7.84 2.48 13.40
CA HIS A 314 6.89 2.88 14.46
C HIS A 314 5.43 2.49 14.20
N GLN A 315 5.05 2.21 12.95
CA GLN A 315 3.73 1.69 12.56
C GLN A 315 3.44 0.32 13.18
N LEU A 316 4.46 -0.37 13.69
CA LEU A 316 4.29 -1.59 14.46
C LEU A 316 3.81 -1.31 15.89
N GLU A 317 3.77 -0.07 16.35
CA GLU A 317 3.27 0.27 17.69
C GLU A 317 2.10 1.25 17.67
N TYR A 318 2.15 2.25 16.80
CA TYR A 318 1.13 3.29 16.74
C TYR A 318 0.99 3.89 15.34
N PRO A 319 -0.20 4.39 14.97
CA PRO A 319 -0.41 5.03 13.68
C PRO A 319 0.42 6.32 13.56
N SER A 320 0.69 6.77 12.33
CA SER A 320 1.37 8.04 12.12
C SER A 320 0.68 9.18 12.84
N ARG A 321 1.46 10.13 13.36
CA ARG A 321 0.93 11.31 14.07
C ARG A 321 0.52 12.37 13.06
N ILE A 322 -0.62 13.00 13.31
CA ILE A 322 -1.10 14.08 12.44
C ILE A 322 -0.17 15.31 12.55
N PRO A 323 0.43 15.79 11.45
CA PRO A 323 1.26 16.99 11.48
C PRO A 323 0.39 18.24 11.65
N SER A 324 0.85 19.21 12.45
CA SER A 324 0.16 20.51 12.61
C SER A 324 0.03 21.28 11.29
N SER A 325 0.97 21.08 10.36
CA SER A 325 0.95 21.68 9.03
C SER A 325 -0.15 21.15 8.11
N ARG A 326 -0.76 19.99 8.42
CA ARG A 326 -1.75 19.34 7.56
C ARG A 326 -2.99 20.21 7.30
N MET A 327 -3.47 20.90 8.33
CA MET A 327 -4.64 21.77 8.20
C MET A 327 -4.42 22.84 7.12
N PHE A 328 -3.28 23.54 7.21
CA PHE A 328 -2.90 24.56 6.24
C PHE A 328 -2.65 24.00 4.83
N PHE A 329 -2.20 22.75 4.71
CA PHE A 329 -2.08 22.08 3.41
C PHE A 329 -3.45 21.95 2.73
N PHE A 330 -4.45 21.39 3.41
CA PHE A 330 -5.78 21.22 2.83
C PHE A 330 -6.52 22.55 2.61
N GLU A 331 -6.34 23.56 3.47
CA GLU A 331 -6.89 24.92 3.27
C GLU A 331 -6.36 25.62 2.01
N ASN A 332 -5.18 25.23 1.52
CA ASN A 332 -4.56 25.84 0.34
C ASN A 332 -4.60 24.93 -0.90
N LEU A 333 -5.20 23.74 -0.80
CA LEU A 333 -5.18 22.72 -1.86
C LEU A 333 -5.91 23.16 -3.13
N GLU A 334 -6.94 24.00 -3.02
CA GLU A 334 -7.66 24.55 -4.19
C GLU A 334 -6.77 25.39 -5.11
N LYS A 335 -5.65 25.92 -4.59
CA LYS A 335 -4.65 26.68 -5.35
C LYS A 335 -3.59 25.79 -6.00
N GLY A 336 -3.67 24.47 -5.78
CA GLY A 336 -2.73 23.47 -6.27
C GLY A 336 -1.91 22.80 -5.17
N PHE A 337 -1.48 21.57 -5.45
CA PHE A 337 -0.69 20.73 -4.55
C PHE A 337 0.66 21.37 -4.23
N ASP A 338 1.41 21.80 -5.24
CA ASP A 338 2.70 22.48 -5.04
C ASP A 338 2.56 23.79 -4.27
N PHE A 339 1.48 24.54 -4.53
CA PHE A 339 1.21 25.78 -3.80
C PHE A 339 0.95 25.49 -2.32
N ALA A 340 0.11 24.49 -2.01
CA ALA A 340 -0.16 24.06 -0.65
C ALA A 340 1.13 23.62 0.07
N MET A 341 1.97 22.81 -0.58
CA MET A 341 3.26 22.39 -0.04
C MET A 341 4.23 23.56 0.20
N LYS A 342 4.32 24.50 -0.75
CA LYS A 342 5.13 25.72 -0.60
C LYS A 342 4.70 26.57 0.60
N LYS A 343 3.40 26.61 0.90
CA LYS A 343 2.87 27.37 2.05
C LYS A 343 3.26 26.77 3.38
N ILE A 344 3.21 25.45 3.50
CA ILE A 344 3.51 24.78 4.77
C ILE A 344 5.00 24.50 4.98
N LEU A 345 5.78 24.42 3.89
CA LEU A 345 7.20 24.05 3.90
C LEU A 345 8.02 24.90 2.91
N PRO A 346 8.05 26.24 3.07
CA PRO A 346 8.67 27.14 2.08
C PRO A 346 10.17 26.91 1.91
N LYS A 347 10.88 26.54 2.98
CA LYS A 347 12.33 26.30 2.95
C LYS A 347 12.66 25.02 2.17
N GLU A 348 11.95 23.94 2.45
CA GLU A 348 12.11 22.65 1.80
C GLU A 348 11.72 22.73 0.33
N TYR A 349 10.61 23.42 0.02
CA TYR A 349 10.18 23.67 -1.34
C TYR A 349 11.25 24.41 -2.14
N LEU A 350 11.75 25.54 -1.61
CA LEU A 350 12.82 26.31 -2.27
C LEU A 350 14.10 25.49 -2.44
N LYS A 351 14.49 24.72 -1.42
CA LYS A 351 15.64 23.80 -1.52
C LYS A 351 15.45 22.78 -2.64
N ASN A 352 14.23 22.27 -2.84
CA ASN A 352 13.95 21.33 -3.91
C ASN A 352 14.04 22.01 -5.28
N GLU A 353 13.44 23.19 -5.45
CA GLU A 353 13.53 23.97 -6.69
C GLU A 353 14.98 24.24 -7.09
N ILE A 354 15.82 24.65 -6.14
CA ILE A 354 17.25 24.84 -6.38
C ILE A 354 17.90 23.53 -6.86
N LYS A 355 17.60 22.38 -6.23
CA LYS A 355 18.14 21.08 -6.68
C LYS A 355 17.69 20.71 -8.09
N ILE A 356 16.44 21.00 -8.46
CA ILE A 356 15.91 20.75 -9.81
C ILE A 356 16.70 21.60 -10.80
N ILE A 357 16.87 22.88 -10.53
CA ILE A 357 17.62 23.81 -11.38
C ILE A 357 19.07 23.31 -11.54
N LEU A 358 19.76 23.01 -10.43
CA LEU A 358 21.14 22.50 -10.44
C LEU A 358 21.27 21.19 -11.23
N SER A 359 20.26 20.33 -11.20
CA SER A 359 20.23 19.09 -11.98
C SER A 359 20.05 19.37 -13.48
N LYS A 360 19.12 20.27 -13.85
CA LYS A 360 18.88 20.67 -15.25
C LYS A 360 20.10 21.33 -15.90
N VAL A 361 20.89 22.10 -15.13
CA VAL A 361 22.13 22.74 -15.63
C VAL A 361 23.37 21.86 -15.52
N GLY A 362 23.23 20.59 -15.11
CA GLY A 362 24.33 19.61 -15.07
C GLY A 362 25.31 19.77 -13.91
N ILE A 363 25.06 20.66 -12.95
CA ILE A 363 25.89 20.85 -11.75
C ILE A 363 25.69 19.70 -10.76
N ARG A 364 24.48 19.14 -10.71
CA ARG A 364 24.13 18.00 -9.85
C ARG A 364 23.66 16.83 -10.71
N ARG A 365 24.39 15.72 -10.67
CA ARG A 365 23.94 14.47 -11.30
C ARG A 365 22.90 13.75 -10.45
#